data_AF-A0A1F7Q157-F1
#
_entry.id   AF-A0A1F7Q157-F1
#
_cell.length_a   1.000
_cell.length_b   1.000
_cell.length_c   1.000
_cell.angle_alpha   90.00
_cell.angle_beta   90.00
_cell.angle_gamma   90.00
#
_symmetry.space_group_name_H-M   'P 1'
#
loop_
_entity.id
_entity.type
_entity.pdbx_description
1 polymer ?
#
loop_
_entity_poly.entity_id
_entity_poly.type
_entity_poly.pdbx_seq_one_letter_code
_entity_poly.pdbx_strand_id
1 'polypeptide(L)'
;MLKSKNAGFTIVELLIVIVVIGILAAITIVAFNGVQNRAKDTAQITLVSQWESILKLYVAEHGSLPVTVSDRVCLGTSYPASGVFSLNSCHFYEQNGYDEQRSAVEPDVINKFREVATIPSQSPDSSGFVATDGTDSMKFLTRGVALTMNQASTPHSNYKLEYGVTGNKCPSGDEGDETATPESLEPGDSVKGNLCVRRLFF
;
A
#
# COMPACT_ATOMS: atom_id res chain seq x y z
N MET A 1 -25.82 57.43 34.32
CA MET A 1 -26.48 56.14 34.02
C MET A 1 -26.33 55.85 32.54
N LEU A 2 -25.46 54.92 32.16
CA LEU A 2 -25.32 54.49 30.76
C LEU A 2 -26.27 53.32 30.52
N LYS A 3 -27.28 53.55 29.68
CA LYS A 3 -28.30 52.56 29.31
C LYS A 3 -27.71 51.67 28.22
N SER A 4 -27.33 50.44 28.56
CA SER A 4 -26.92 49.43 27.57
C SER A 4 -28.10 49.10 26.67
N LYS A 5 -27.97 49.42 25.38
CA LYS A 5 -28.91 48.96 24.34
C LYS A 5 -28.51 47.53 23.98
N ASN A 6 -29.18 46.55 24.57
CA ASN A 6 -29.07 45.16 24.13
C ASN A 6 -29.82 45.05 22.79
N ALA A 7 -29.09 45.13 21.67
CA ALA A 7 -29.61 44.79 20.36
C ALA A 7 -29.70 43.26 20.27
N GLY A 8 -30.91 42.73 20.16
CA GLY A 8 -31.13 41.30 19.96
C GLY A 8 -30.82 40.91 18.51
N PHE A 9 -30.12 39.81 18.31
CA PHE A 9 -29.97 39.15 17.02
C PHE A 9 -31.34 38.73 16.49
N THR A 10 -31.62 39.00 15.22
CA THR A 10 -32.86 38.53 14.61
C THR A 10 -32.78 37.01 14.36
N ILE A 11 -33.91 36.31 14.50
CA ILE A 11 -33.99 34.87 14.18
C ILE A 11 -33.56 34.62 12.72
N VAL A 12 -33.86 35.57 11.83
CA VAL A 12 -33.51 35.50 10.41
C VAL A 12 -31.99 35.54 10.23
N GLU A 13 -31.27 36.43 10.92
CA GLU A 13 -29.80 36.48 10.86
C GLU A 13 -29.16 35.18 11.31
N LEU A 14 -29.67 34.56 12.37
CA LEU A 14 -29.13 33.28 12.84
C LEU A 14 -29.49 32.14 11.88
N LEU A 15 -30.67 32.18 11.25
CA LEU A 15 -31.10 31.19 10.27
C LEU A 15 -30.22 31.21 9.01
N ILE A 16 -29.88 32.37 8.46
CA ILE A 16 -29.02 32.40 7.26
C ILE A 16 -27.64 31.84 7.57
N VAL A 17 -27.10 32.09 8.77
CA VAL A 17 -25.76 31.66 9.16
C VAL A 17 -25.67 30.14 9.22
N ILE A 18 -26.65 29.48 9.84
CA ILE A 18 -26.64 28.00 9.91
C ILE A 18 -26.83 27.37 8.53
N VAL A 19 -27.60 28.00 7.63
CA VAL A 19 -27.78 27.53 6.25
C VAL A 19 -26.47 27.65 5.48
N VAL A 20 -25.78 28.80 5.58
CA VAL A 20 -24.49 29.01 4.91
C VAL A 20 -23.42 28.05 5.45
N ILE A 21 -23.32 27.86 6.77
CA ILE A 21 -22.39 26.90 7.37
C ILE A 21 -22.71 25.47 6.89
N GLY A 22 -24.00 25.10 6.78
CA GLY A 22 -24.42 23.80 6.29
C GLY A 22 -23.98 23.52 4.85
N ILE A 23 -24.14 24.49 3.95
CA ILE A 23 -23.72 24.37 2.54
C ILE A 23 -22.19 24.26 2.44
N LEU A 24 -21.45 25.12 3.16
CA LEU A 24 -19.99 25.08 3.16
C LEU A 24 -19.46 23.76 3.75
N ALA A 25 -20.05 23.27 4.84
CA ALA A 25 -19.68 21.99 5.44
C ALA A 25 -19.87 20.82 4.46
N ALA A 26 -20.99 20.77 3.73
CA ALA A 26 -21.25 19.70 2.76
C ALA A 26 -20.20 19.66 1.63
N ILE A 27 -19.85 20.81 1.05
CA ILE A 27 -18.84 20.91 -0.02
C ILE A 27 -17.46 20.51 0.51
N THR A 28 -17.09 21.00 1.69
CA THR A 28 -15.76 20.72 2.27
C THR A 28 -15.56 19.24 2.57
N ILE A 29 -16.58 18.51 3.03
CA ILE A 29 -16.46 17.07 3.32
C ILE A 29 -16.11 16.26 2.05
N VAL A 30 -16.79 16.51 0.93
CA VAL A 30 -16.54 15.78 -0.32
C VAL A 30 -15.13 16.08 -0.85
N ALA A 31 -14.73 17.35 -0.84
CA ALA A 31 -13.38 17.74 -1.26
C ALA A 31 -12.28 17.17 -0.36
N PHE A 32 -12.51 17.15 0.95
CA PHE A 32 -11.55 16.67 1.94
C PHE A 32 -11.27 15.17 1.80
N ASN A 33 -12.29 14.36 1.46
CA ASN A 33 -12.10 12.92 1.18
C ASN A 33 -11.16 12.68 -0.02
N GLY A 34 -11.29 13.49 -1.08
CA GLY A 34 -10.39 13.40 -2.24
C GLY A 34 -8.94 13.75 -1.91
N VAL A 35 -8.73 14.80 -1.12
CA VAL A 35 -7.39 15.23 -0.68
C VAL A 35 -6.74 14.18 0.23
N GLN A 36 -7.49 13.63 1.19
CA GLN A 36 -6.98 12.57 2.07
C GLN A 36 -6.54 11.33 1.29
N ASN A 37 -7.30 10.89 0.28
CA ASN A 37 -6.93 9.75 -0.54
C ASN A 37 -5.61 9.98 -1.28
N ARG A 38 -5.44 11.15 -1.91
CA ARG A 38 -4.17 11.51 -2.58
C ARG A 38 -2.99 11.59 -1.61
N ALA A 39 -3.22 12.08 -0.39
CA ALA A 39 -2.20 12.13 0.64
C ALA A 39 -1.77 10.71 1.08
N LYS A 40 -2.73 9.79 1.23
CA LYS A 40 -2.45 8.36 1.54
C LYS A 40 -1.66 7.69 0.43
N ASP A 41 -2.05 7.91 -0.84
CA ASP A 41 -1.33 7.35 -1.98
C ASP A 41 0.11 7.90 -2.02
N THR A 42 0.29 9.22 -1.84
CA THR A 42 1.62 9.86 -1.78
C THR A 42 2.49 9.29 -0.66
N ALA A 43 1.91 9.10 0.53
CA ALA A 43 2.61 8.50 1.66
C ALA A 43 3.03 7.05 1.34
N GLN A 44 2.14 6.26 0.73
CA GLN A 44 2.45 4.90 0.33
C GLN A 44 3.58 4.83 -0.70
N ILE A 45 3.56 5.68 -1.74
CA ILE A 45 4.62 5.75 -2.75
C ILE A 45 5.96 6.08 -2.09
N THR A 46 5.97 7.04 -1.17
CA THR A 46 7.18 7.46 -0.44
C THR A 46 7.72 6.33 0.44
N LEU A 47 6.84 5.57 1.10
CA LEU A 47 7.26 4.42 1.90
C LEU A 47 7.79 3.29 1.03
N VAL A 48 7.13 3.00 -0.09
CA VAL A 48 7.57 1.95 -1.02
C VAL A 48 8.91 2.30 -1.65
N SER A 49 9.16 3.56 -2.03
CA SER A 49 10.45 3.96 -2.60
C SER A 49 11.59 3.91 -1.59
N GLN A 50 11.31 4.17 -0.31
CA GLN A 50 12.28 3.95 0.77
C GLN A 50 12.61 2.47 0.89
N TRP A 51 11.61 1.59 0.94
CA TRP A 51 11.83 0.14 0.97
C TRP A 51 12.57 -0.36 -0.27
N GLU A 52 12.19 0.08 -1.47
CA GLU A 52 12.88 -0.24 -2.72
C GLU A 52 14.38 0.09 -2.65
N SER A 53 14.72 1.28 -2.12
CA SER A 53 16.11 1.70 -1.96
C SER A 53 16.87 0.80 -1.00
N ILE A 54 16.25 0.41 0.12
CA ILE A 54 16.82 -0.53 1.10
C ILE A 54 17.08 -1.90 0.47
N LEU A 55 16.10 -2.42 -0.29
CA LEU A 55 16.22 -3.71 -0.97
C LEU A 55 17.32 -3.69 -2.03
N LYS A 56 17.38 -2.64 -2.87
CA LYS A 56 18.45 -2.46 -3.86
C LYS A 56 19.82 -2.37 -3.22
N LEU A 57 19.93 -1.63 -2.12
CA LEU A 57 21.20 -1.48 -1.41
C LEU A 57 21.66 -2.81 -0.81
N TYR A 58 20.74 -3.56 -0.19
CA TYR A 58 21.04 -4.88 0.36
C TYR A 58 21.49 -5.86 -0.73
N VAL A 59 20.78 -5.92 -1.86
CA VAL A 59 21.16 -6.77 -3.00
C VAL A 59 22.51 -6.34 -3.59
N ALA A 60 22.79 -5.03 -3.65
CA ALA A 60 24.08 -4.53 -4.12
C ALA A 60 25.26 -4.94 -3.22
N GLU A 61 25.03 -5.06 -1.90
CA GLU A 61 26.08 -5.45 -0.94
C GLU A 61 26.23 -6.96 -0.78
N HIS A 62 25.12 -7.70 -0.72
CA HIS A 62 25.10 -9.13 -0.40
C HIS A 62 24.82 -10.05 -1.60
N GLY A 63 24.48 -9.50 -2.76
CA GLY A 63 24.17 -10.23 -3.99
C GLY A 63 22.75 -10.79 -4.09
N SER A 64 22.05 -11.00 -2.96
CA SER A 64 20.66 -11.46 -2.94
C SER A 64 19.93 -10.96 -1.70
N LEU A 65 18.59 -10.95 -1.73
CA LEU A 65 17.78 -10.69 -0.53
C LEU A 65 17.92 -11.83 0.50
N PRO A 66 17.72 -11.56 1.80
CA PRO A 66 17.80 -12.59 2.82
C PRO A 66 16.65 -13.59 2.65
N VAL A 67 17.00 -14.84 2.33
CA VAL A 67 16.05 -15.96 2.39
C VAL A 67 15.78 -16.30 3.85
N THR A 68 14.52 -16.59 4.17
CA THR A 68 14.07 -16.78 5.55
C THR A 68 13.58 -18.20 5.78
N VAL A 69 12.71 -18.71 4.90
CA VAL A 69 12.08 -20.01 5.07
C VAL A 69 11.98 -20.70 3.72
N SER A 70 12.47 -21.92 3.61
CA SER A 70 12.39 -22.74 2.38
C SER A 70 12.88 -22.01 1.12
N ASP A 71 14.00 -21.28 1.22
CA ASP A 71 14.58 -20.45 0.14
C ASP A 71 13.70 -19.30 -0.35
N ARG A 72 12.71 -18.89 0.45
CA ARG A 72 11.79 -17.79 0.15
C ARG A 72 12.16 -16.52 0.91
N VAL A 73 11.93 -15.37 0.29
CA VAL A 73 12.23 -14.04 0.84
C VAL A 73 11.04 -13.43 1.57
N CYS A 74 11.34 -12.76 2.67
CA CYS A 74 10.39 -12.07 3.51
C CYS A 74 11.09 -10.89 4.19
N LEU A 75 10.41 -9.76 4.41
CA LEU A 75 11.03 -8.55 4.96
C LEU A 75 10.94 -8.43 6.49
N GLY A 76 10.29 -9.39 7.13
CA GLY A 76 10.17 -9.49 8.58
C GLY A 76 9.16 -8.56 9.24
N THR A 77 9.29 -8.42 10.57
CA THR A 77 8.29 -7.85 11.49
C THR A 77 7.86 -6.42 11.19
N SER A 78 8.73 -5.61 10.60
CA SER A 78 8.49 -4.18 10.35
C SER A 78 7.93 -3.91 8.96
N TYR A 79 7.81 -4.94 8.11
CA TYR A 79 7.11 -4.84 6.85
C TYR A 79 5.63 -5.20 7.05
N PRO A 80 4.69 -4.42 6.49
CA PRO A 80 3.28 -4.61 6.74
C PRO A 80 2.75 -5.83 6.00
N ALA A 81 2.34 -6.82 6.78
CA ALA A 81 1.43 -7.87 6.36
C ALA A 81 -0.02 -7.36 6.46
N SER A 82 -0.86 -7.60 5.45
CA SER A 82 -2.31 -7.30 5.51
C SER A 82 -3.15 -8.55 5.34
N GLY A 83 -4.41 -8.47 5.78
CA GLY A 83 -5.43 -9.46 5.42
C GLY A 83 -5.02 -10.87 5.84
N VAL A 84 -4.84 -11.75 4.86
CA VAL A 84 -4.44 -13.16 5.02
C VAL A 84 -3.07 -13.28 5.71
N PHE A 85 -2.21 -12.27 5.61
CA PHE A 85 -0.89 -12.23 6.22
C PHE A 85 -0.97 -11.62 7.62
N SER A 86 -0.55 -12.35 8.64
CA SER A 86 -0.45 -11.79 9.99
C SER A 86 0.91 -11.13 10.21
N LEU A 87 0.96 -10.10 11.07
CA LEU A 87 2.21 -9.43 11.45
C LEU A 87 3.25 -10.48 11.90
N ASN A 88 4.50 -10.26 11.52
CA ASN A 88 5.59 -11.20 11.80
C ASN A 88 5.41 -12.62 11.22
N SER A 89 4.74 -12.74 10.07
CA SER A 89 4.72 -14.01 9.35
C SER A 89 4.90 -13.84 7.86
N CYS A 90 5.55 -14.84 7.27
CA CYS A 90 5.68 -15.00 5.84
C CYS A 90 4.63 -16.04 5.42
N HIS A 91 3.83 -15.70 4.42
CA HIS A 91 2.96 -16.67 3.78
C HIS A 91 3.56 -17.08 2.46
N PHE A 92 3.29 -18.33 2.13
CA PHE A 92 3.73 -18.94 0.90
C PHE A 92 2.54 -19.67 0.32
N TYR A 93 2.27 -19.41 -0.96
CA TYR A 93 1.40 -20.25 -1.76
C TYR A 93 2.26 -21.34 -2.37
N GLU A 94 1.93 -22.61 -2.13
CA GLU A 94 2.44 -23.73 -2.90
C GLU A 94 1.50 -24.02 -4.06
N GLN A 95 2.05 -24.22 -5.26
CA GLN A 95 1.26 -24.34 -6.50
C GLN A 95 0.32 -25.55 -6.55
N ASN A 96 0.42 -26.51 -5.63
CA ASN A 96 -0.26 -27.82 -5.76
C ASN A 96 -1.22 -28.18 -4.62
N GLY A 97 -1.63 -27.21 -3.80
CA GLY A 97 -2.64 -27.39 -2.78
C GLY A 97 -2.87 -26.08 -2.07
N TYR A 98 -4.13 -25.72 -1.84
CA TYR A 98 -4.55 -24.50 -1.12
C TYR A 98 -4.17 -24.58 0.38
N ASP A 99 -2.91 -24.85 0.71
CA ASP A 99 -2.40 -24.81 2.08
C ASP A 99 -1.64 -23.51 2.29
N GLU A 100 -2.25 -22.61 3.07
CA GLU A 100 -1.64 -21.37 3.52
C GLU A 100 -0.57 -21.67 4.58
N GLN A 101 0.62 -22.04 4.13
CA GLN A 101 1.71 -22.30 5.06
C GLN A 101 2.25 -20.99 5.62
N ARG A 102 1.94 -20.77 6.90
CA ARG A 102 2.45 -19.66 7.68
C ARG A 102 3.75 -20.06 8.34
N SER A 103 4.83 -19.38 7.99
CA SER A 103 6.10 -19.56 8.69
C SER A 103 6.42 -18.32 9.50
N ALA A 104 6.96 -18.54 10.70
CA ALA A 104 7.51 -17.48 11.51
C ALA A 104 8.65 -16.82 10.73
N VAL A 105 8.66 -15.49 10.67
CA VAL A 105 9.84 -14.78 10.16
C VAL A 105 10.98 -15.09 11.13
N GLU A 106 12.14 -15.47 10.60
CA GLU A 106 13.36 -15.43 11.39
C GLU A 106 13.55 -14.00 11.95
N PRO A 107 13.69 -13.84 13.27
CA PRO A 107 13.63 -12.52 13.92
C PRO A 107 14.75 -11.56 13.46
N ASP A 108 15.85 -12.09 12.92
CA ASP A 108 17.02 -11.31 12.51
C ASP A 108 16.97 -10.77 11.08
N VAL A 109 15.97 -11.12 10.29
CA VAL A 109 15.87 -10.65 8.89
C VAL A 109 15.77 -9.14 8.82
N ILE A 110 15.02 -8.55 9.74
CA ILE A 110 14.92 -7.09 9.83
C ILE A 110 16.25 -6.46 10.28
N ASN A 111 17.04 -7.16 11.10
CA ASN A 111 18.34 -6.68 11.55
C ASN A 111 19.33 -6.63 10.38
N LYS A 112 19.28 -7.62 9.48
CA LYS A 112 20.09 -7.61 8.23
C LYS A 112 19.80 -6.37 7.37
N PHE A 113 18.54 -5.97 7.23
CA PHE A 113 18.21 -4.72 6.52
C PHE A 113 18.64 -3.45 7.27
N ARG A 114 18.72 -3.50 8.62
CA ARG A 114 19.21 -2.38 9.44
C ARG A 114 20.71 -2.17 9.33
N GLU A 115 21.46 -3.18 8.89
CA GLU A 115 22.90 -3.04 8.64
C GLU A 115 23.17 -2.11 7.45
N VAL A 116 22.33 -2.17 6.41
CA VAL A 116 22.51 -1.39 5.19
C VAL A 116 21.79 -0.05 5.21
N ALA A 117 20.66 0.07 5.91
CA ALA A 117 19.86 1.29 5.89
C ALA A 117 18.91 1.48 7.08
N THR A 118 18.44 2.72 7.27
CA THR A 118 17.42 3.03 8.27
C THR A 118 16.04 2.64 7.78
N ILE A 119 15.38 1.74 8.50
CA ILE A 119 14.04 1.25 8.17
C ILE A 119 12.97 2.26 8.62
N PRO A 120 12.00 2.61 7.77
CA PRO A 120 10.90 3.49 8.15
C PRO A 120 10.08 2.89 9.29
N SER A 121 9.65 3.74 10.23
CA SER A 121 8.77 3.33 11.34
C SER A 121 7.32 3.15 10.92
N GLN A 122 6.95 3.67 9.74
CA GLN A 122 5.64 3.50 9.14
C GLN A 122 5.71 2.41 8.09
N SER A 123 4.65 1.62 8.04
CA SER A 123 4.54 0.50 7.13
C SER A 123 3.57 0.88 5.99
N PRO A 124 3.91 0.64 4.72
CA PRO A 124 2.97 0.84 3.61
C PRO A 124 1.62 0.10 3.78
N ASP A 125 0.56 0.55 3.12
CA ASP A 125 -0.72 -0.17 3.14
C ASP A 125 -0.54 -1.48 2.35
N SER A 126 -0.91 -2.61 2.94
CA SER A 126 -0.93 -3.90 2.25
C SER A 126 -2.34 -4.40 1.97
N SER A 127 -3.41 -3.75 2.43
CA SER A 127 -4.77 -4.32 2.41
C SER A 127 -5.44 -4.44 1.04
N GLY A 128 -4.81 -3.94 -0.02
CA GLY A 128 -5.43 -3.80 -1.34
C GLY A 128 -5.09 -4.84 -2.39
N PHE A 129 -4.68 -6.06 -2.05
CA PHE A 129 -4.37 -7.08 -3.05
C PHE A 129 -4.88 -8.47 -2.68
N VAL A 130 -4.98 -9.32 -3.69
CA VAL A 130 -5.34 -10.74 -3.61
C VAL A 130 -4.30 -11.54 -4.37
N ALA A 131 -3.94 -12.71 -3.85
CA ALA A 131 -3.07 -13.65 -4.54
C ALA A 131 -3.79 -14.23 -5.76
N THR A 132 -3.10 -14.27 -6.90
CA THR A 132 -3.63 -14.95 -8.09
C THR A 132 -3.03 -16.34 -8.19
N ASP A 133 -3.88 -17.32 -8.45
CA ASP A 133 -3.48 -18.71 -8.62
C ASP A 133 -2.53 -18.82 -9.82
N GLY A 134 -1.29 -19.27 -9.58
CA GLY A 134 -0.35 -19.67 -10.61
C GLY A 134 0.35 -18.55 -11.40
N THR A 135 0.24 -17.27 -11.01
CA THR A 135 1.07 -16.20 -11.59
C THR A 135 1.98 -15.59 -10.53
N ASP A 136 3.21 -15.24 -10.90
CA ASP A 136 4.19 -14.61 -10.00
C ASP A 136 3.82 -13.16 -9.61
N SER A 137 2.59 -12.72 -9.90
CA SER A 137 2.07 -11.38 -9.69
C SER A 137 0.89 -11.39 -8.72
N MET A 138 0.67 -10.29 -8.01
CA MET A 138 -0.52 -10.07 -7.21
C MET A 138 -1.55 -9.24 -7.98
N LYS A 139 -2.84 -9.52 -7.75
CA LYS A 139 -3.94 -8.73 -8.29
C LYS A 139 -4.35 -7.69 -7.27
N PHE A 140 -4.16 -6.42 -7.60
CA PHE A 140 -4.51 -5.34 -6.69
C PHE A 140 -5.97 -4.92 -6.89
N LEU A 141 -6.74 -4.93 -5.81
CA LEU A 141 -8.15 -4.50 -5.76
C LEU A 141 -8.29 -3.04 -5.30
N THR A 142 -7.37 -2.61 -4.44
CA THR A 142 -7.27 -1.23 -3.94
C THR A 142 -5.80 -0.86 -3.77
N ARG A 143 -5.50 0.22 -3.03
CA ARG A 143 -4.10 0.57 -2.74
C ARG A 143 -3.45 -0.50 -1.85
N GLY A 144 -2.25 -0.93 -2.20
CA GLY A 144 -1.57 -2.00 -1.47
C GLY A 144 -0.11 -2.15 -1.89
N VAL A 145 0.68 -2.90 -1.13
CA VAL A 145 2.02 -3.35 -1.50
C VAL A 145 2.17 -4.83 -1.21
N ALA A 146 2.83 -5.56 -2.10
CA ALA A 146 3.16 -6.97 -1.96
C ALA A 146 4.57 -7.24 -2.46
N LEU A 147 5.22 -8.23 -1.87
CA LEU A 147 6.50 -8.76 -2.35
C LEU A 147 6.29 -10.20 -2.77
N THR A 148 6.64 -10.49 -4.01
CA THR A 148 6.55 -11.82 -4.58
C THR A 148 7.91 -12.28 -5.08
N MET A 149 8.06 -13.58 -5.25
CA MET A 149 9.22 -14.20 -5.89
C MET A 149 8.73 -14.99 -7.09
N ASN A 150 9.47 -14.89 -8.19
CA ASN A 150 9.18 -15.67 -9.37
C ASN A 150 9.63 -17.13 -9.16
N GLN A 151 8.72 -18.09 -9.27
CA GLN A 151 9.04 -19.52 -9.10
C GLN A 151 9.73 -20.14 -10.34
N ALA A 152 9.80 -19.43 -11.48
CA ALA A 152 10.10 -20.02 -12.79
C ALA A 152 11.57 -19.95 -13.26
N SER A 153 12.53 -19.35 -12.54
CA SER A 153 13.93 -19.39 -13.00
C SER A 153 15.00 -19.10 -11.92
N THR A 154 15.65 -20.18 -11.47
CA THR A 154 16.92 -20.22 -10.70
C THR A 154 16.91 -19.61 -9.27
N PRO A 155 17.79 -20.07 -8.35
CA PRO A 155 17.66 -19.80 -6.91
C PRO A 155 18.04 -18.37 -6.46
N HIS A 156 18.48 -17.49 -7.37
CA HIS A 156 19.18 -16.25 -6.98
C HIS A 156 18.72 -14.95 -7.66
N SER A 157 17.73 -14.96 -8.53
CA SER A 157 17.40 -13.75 -9.29
C SER A 157 15.99 -13.81 -9.83
N ASN A 158 15.04 -13.15 -9.14
CA ASN A 158 13.81 -12.54 -9.67
C ASN A 158 12.85 -12.23 -8.51
N TYR A 159 13.26 -11.33 -7.60
CA TYR A 159 12.34 -10.80 -6.59
C TYR A 159 11.54 -9.66 -7.20
N LYS A 160 10.27 -9.55 -6.84
CA LYS A 160 9.40 -8.52 -7.35
C LYS A 160 8.65 -7.80 -6.22
N LEU A 161 8.84 -6.48 -6.14
CA LEU A 161 8.03 -5.60 -5.29
C LEU A 161 6.94 -4.99 -6.14
N GLU A 162 5.69 -5.28 -5.78
CA GLU A 162 4.52 -4.77 -6.48
C GLU A 162 3.75 -3.84 -5.56
N TYR A 163 3.29 -2.71 -6.09
CA TYR A 163 2.40 -1.83 -5.33
C TYR A 163 1.33 -1.21 -6.20
N GLY A 164 0.13 -1.13 -5.64
CA GLY A 164 -1.04 -0.47 -6.22
C GLY A 164 -1.34 0.85 -5.52
N VAL A 165 -1.67 1.90 -6.29
CA VAL A 165 -2.18 3.18 -5.77
C VAL A 165 -3.45 3.61 -6.50
N THR A 166 -4.34 4.31 -5.79
CA THR A 166 -5.60 4.78 -6.40
C THR A 166 -5.35 5.95 -7.36
N GLY A 167 -5.67 5.79 -8.65
CA GLY A 167 -5.50 6.84 -9.66
C GLY A 167 -5.35 6.35 -11.09
N ASN A 168 -5.50 7.27 -12.06
CA ASN A 168 -5.41 6.97 -13.50
C ASN A 168 -3.97 6.98 -14.06
N LYS A 169 -2.98 7.38 -13.25
CA LYS A 169 -1.58 7.50 -13.67
C LYS A 169 -0.67 7.16 -12.51
N CYS A 170 0.33 6.32 -12.77
CA CYS A 170 1.42 6.09 -11.83
C CYS A 170 2.30 7.35 -11.73
N PRO A 171 2.89 7.63 -10.56
CA PRO A 171 3.68 8.85 -10.32
C PRO A 171 5.01 8.90 -11.07
N SER A 172 5.53 7.74 -11.49
CA SER A 172 6.87 7.55 -12.02
C SER A 172 6.75 6.75 -13.31
N GLY A 173 6.71 7.39 -14.48
CA GLY A 173 6.48 6.74 -15.78
C GLY A 173 7.64 5.86 -16.26
N ASP A 174 8.12 4.97 -15.39
CA ASP A 174 9.19 4.02 -15.63
C ASP A 174 8.63 2.72 -16.25
N GLU A 175 9.50 1.91 -16.87
CA GLU A 175 9.12 0.60 -17.41
C GLU A 175 8.58 -0.31 -16.30
N GLY A 176 7.35 -0.84 -16.48
CA GLY A 176 6.71 -1.75 -15.53
C GLY A 176 5.42 -1.24 -14.86
N ASP A 177 4.97 -0.04 -15.21
CA ASP A 177 3.68 0.51 -14.76
C ASP A 177 2.50 -0.05 -15.58
N GLU A 178 1.57 -0.70 -14.90
CA GLU A 178 0.30 -1.15 -15.46
C GLU A 178 -0.86 -0.42 -14.80
N THR A 179 -1.71 0.22 -15.61
CA THR A 179 -3.01 0.70 -15.13
C THR A 179 -4.01 -0.44 -15.18
N ALA A 180 -4.39 -0.96 -14.03
CA ALA A 180 -5.51 -1.89 -13.90
C ALA A 180 -6.82 -1.08 -13.97
N THR A 181 -7.57 -1.30 -15.05
CA THR A 181 -8.94 -0.80 -15.17
C THR A 181 -9.91 -1.88 -14.70
N PRO A 182 -11.12 -1.53 -14.25
CA PRO A 182 -12.13 -2.50 -13.81
C PRO A 182 -12.50 -3.56 -14.86
N GLU A 183 -12.17 -3.33 -16.13
CA GLU A 183 -12.52 -4.20 -17.27
C GLU A 183 -11.53 -5.36 -17.48
N SER A 184 -10.34 -5.31 -16.87
CA SER A 184 -9.33 -6.38 -16.97
C SER A 184 -9.47 -7.47 -15.88
N LEU A 185 -10.62 -7.55 -15.20
CA LEU A 185 -10.82 -8.38 -14.01
C LEU A 185 -11.83 -9.50 -14.25
N GLU A 186 -11.54 -10.65 -13.66
CA GLU A 186 -12.44 -11.81 -13.60
C GLU A 186 -13.75 -11.50 -12.85
N PRO A 187 -14.86 -12.16 -13.24
CA PRO A 187 -16.17 -11.94 -12.61
C PRO A 187 -16.16 -12.35 -11.13
N GLY A 188 -16.26 -11.37 -10.24
CA GLY A 188 -16.23 -11.54 -8.78
C GLY A 188 -15.36 -10.51 -8.06
N ASP A 189 -14.40 -9.91 -8.78
CA ASP A 189 -13.49 -8.93 -8.20
C ASP A 189 -14.03 -7.49 -8.28
N SER A 190 -14.11 -6.83 -7.12
CA SER A 190 -14.54 -5.45 -7.02
C SER A 190 -13.33 -4.52 -6.85
N VAL A 191 -12.79 -4.02 -7.96
CA VAL A 191 -11.78 -2.94 -7.91
C VAL A 191 -12.45 -1.61 -7.60
N LYS A 192 -11.91 -0.87 -6.63
CA LYS A 192 -12.39 0.48 -6.27
C LYS A 192 -11.73 1.56 -7.15
N GLY A 193 -12.18 1.68 -8.40
CA GLY A 193 -11.78 2.75 -9.33
C GLY A 193 -10.57 2.42 -10.20
N ASN A 194 -9.94 3.43 -10.81
CA ASN A 194 -8.72 3.19 -11.58
C ASN A 194 -7.54 2.98 -10.64
N LEU A 195 -6.75 1.95 -10.90
CA LEU A 195 -5.63 1.55 -10.07
C LEU A 195 -4.38 1.52 -10.92
N CYS A 196 -3.28 2.02 -10.39
CA CYS A 196 -1.98 1.88 -11.03
C CYS A 196 -1.11 0.94 -10.22
N VAL A 197 -0.64 -0.12 -10.86
CA VAL A 197 0.22 -1.15 -10.29
C VAL A 197 1.61 -1.00 -10.89
N ARG A 198 2.62 -0.87 -10.03
CA ARG A 198 4.01 -0.86 -10.46
C ARG A 198 4.70 -2.12 -9.97
N ARG A 199 5.57 -2.67 -10.83
CA ARG A 199 6.40 -3.84 -10.55
C ARG A 199 7.87 -3.47 -10.60
N LEU A 200 8.57 -3.73 -9.50
CA LEU A 200 10.00 -3.46 -9.35
C LEU A 200 10.73 -4.80 -9.23
N PHE A 201 11.77 -5.00 -10.05
CA PHE A 201 12.56 -6.22 -10.08
C PHE A 201 13.92 -6.00 -9.41
N PHE A 202 14.37 -7.01 -8.66
CA PHE A 202 15.66 -7.03 -7.96
C PHE A 202 16.37 -8.35 -8.21
#